data_AF-A0A6J1PKT3-F1
#
_entry.id   AF-A0A6J1PKT3-F1
#
_cell.length_a   1.000
_cell.length_b   1.000
_cell.length_c   1.000
_cell.angle_alpha   90.00
_cell.angle_beta   90.00
_cell.angle_gamma   90.00
#
_symmetry.space_group_name_H-M   'P 1'
#
loop_
_entity.id
_entity.type
_entity.pdbx_description
1 polymer ?
#
loop_
_entity_poly.entity_id
_entity_poly.type
_entity_poly.pdbx_seq_one_letter_code
_entity_poly.pdbx_strand_id
1 'polypeptide(L)'
;LSSRRYCWVCFATDEDDATAAWVKPCHCRGTTKWVHQGCIQRWIDEKQKGHAGHAVACPQCNTEYIIVYPNMGPLVVVLDTIDAVIFRVCSFIAAGIVVGSIYCVITTHENDYNRYFCK
;
A
#
# COMPACT_ATOMS: atom_id res chain seq x y z
N LEU A 1 -0.52 37.06 16.90
CA LEU A 1 -1.44 36.29 16.04
C LEU A 1 -0.78 34.96 15.73
N SER A 2 -1.12 33.90 16.49
CA SER A 2 -0.64 32.55 16.19
C SER A 2 -1.19 32.15 14.83
N SER A 3 -0.35 32.13 13.80
CA SER A 3 -0.69 31.66 12.48
C SER A 3 -0.84 30.14 12.51
N ARG A 4 -1.95 29.67 13.11
CA ARG A 4 -2.28 28.25 13.22
C ARG A 4 -2.34 27.62 11.82
N ARG A 5 -1.57 26.57 11.63
CA ARG A 5 -1.59 25.74 10.43
C ARG A 5 -2.69 24.69 10.62
N TYR A 6 -3.40 24.40 9.56
CA TYR A 6 -4.42 23.36 9.53
C TYR A 6 -4.20 22.55 8.26
N CYS A 7 -4.28 21.23 8.37
CA CYS A 7 -4.17 20.33 7.25
C CYS A 7 -5.54 20.21 6.58
N TRP A 8 -5.66 20.62 5.31
CA TRP A 8 -6.95 20.58 4.61
C TRP A 8 -7.43 19.18 4.21
N VAL A 9 -6.56 18.16 4.31
CA VAL A 9 -6.89 16.76 4.01
C VAL A 9 -7.46 16.04 5.23
N CYS A 10 -6.78 16.13 6.38
CA CYS A 10 -7.19 15.43 7.62
C CYS A 10 -7.87 16.33 8.65
N PHE A 11 -7.97 17.64 8.39
CA PHE A 11 -8.55 18.65 9.27
C PHE A 11 -7.82 18.85 10.61
N ALA A 12 -6.69 18.19 10.85
CA ALA A 12 -5.86 18.37 12.04
C ALA A 12 -5.16 19.73 12.04
N THR A 13 -4.90 20.25 13.24
CA THR A 13 -4.18 21.50 13.46
C THR A 13 -2.73 21.27 13.89
N ASP A 14 -1.90 22.31 13.83
CA ASP A 14 -0.52 22.30 14.33
C ASP A 14 -0.39 21.88 15.81
N GLU A 15 -1.47 22.02 16.59
CA GLU A 15 -1.54 21.64 18.01
C GLU A 15 -1.73 20.14 18.21
N ASP A 16 -2.39 19.46 17.26
CA ASP A 16 -2.65 18.01 17.33
C ASP A 16 -1.42 17.19 16.94
N ASP A 17 -0.62 17.69 16.00
CA ASP A 17 0.52 16.99 15.40
C ASP A 17 1.75 17.91 15.23
N ALA A 18 2.31 18.41 16.34
CA ALA A 18 3.45 19.33 16.34
C ALA A 18 4.74 18.74 15.73
N THR A 19 4.87 17.40 15.67
CA THR A 19 6.02 16.71 15.08
C THR A 19 5.84 16.37 13.60
N ALA A 20 4.65 16.59 13.03
CA ALA A 20 4.39 16.26 11.64
C ALA A 20 5.15 17.18 10.68
N ALA A 21 5.59 16.62 9.56
CA ALA A 21 6.24 17.38 8.50
C ALA A 21 5.19 18.19 7.73
N TRP A 22 5.10 19.50 8.01
CA TRP A 22 4.22 20.44 7.32
C TRP A 22 4.84 20.92 6.01
N VAL A 23 4.09 20.80 4.92
CA VAL A 23 4.51 21.26 3.60
C VAL A 23 3.52 22.25 3.00
N LYS A 24 4.04 23.08 2.08
CA LYS A 24 3.31 24.10 1.33
C LYS A 24 3.51 23.87 -0.17
N PRO A 25 2.78 22.91 -0.78
CA PRO A 25 3.03 22.50 -2.15
C PRO A 25 2.51 23.50 -3.20
N CYS A 26 1.84 24.57 -2.78
CA CYS A 26 1.29 25.60 -3.66
C CYS A 26 1.41 27.02 -3.08
N HIS A 27 1.15 28.01 -3.92
CA HIS A 27 1.19 29.45 -3.57
C HIS A 27 -0.13 30.00 -3.01
N CYS A 28 -1.07 29.14 -2.60
CA CYS A 28 -2.32 29.57 -1.97
C CYS A 28 -2.07 30.51 -0.77
N ARG A 29 -2.93 31.52 -0.61
CA ARG A 29 -2.92 32.41 0.55
C ARG A 29 -3.79 31.83 1.67
N GLY A 30 -3.43 32.11 2.92
CA GLY A 30 -4.18 31.68 4.11
C GLY A 30 -3.67 30.38 4.73
N THR A 31 -4.55 29.71 5.46
CA THR A 31 -4.27 28.47 6.22
C THR A 31 -4.43 27.21 5.36
N THR A 32 -5.18 27.28 4.25
CA THR A 32 -5.45 26.18 3.31
C THR A 32 -4.24 25.75 2.47
N LYS A 33 -3.13 26.49 2.53
CA LYS A 33 -1.87 26.13 1.86
C LYS A 33 -1.07 25.06 2.60
N TRP A 34 -1.38 24.83 3.87
CA TRP A 34 -0.65 23.90 4.73
C TRP A 34 -1.26 22.52 4.68
N VAL A 35 -0.41 21.50 4.59
CA VAL A 35 -0.81 20.10 4.56
C VAL A 35 0.34 19.27 5.11
N HIS A 36 0.03 18.12 5.73
CA HIS A 36 1.07 17.17 6.12
C HIS A 36 1.67 16.49 4.89
N GLN A 37 2.97 16.20 4.93
CA GLN A 37 3.68 15.48 3.88
C GLN A 37 3.00 14.15 3.52
N GLY A 38 2.65 13.33 4.51
CA GLY A 38 1.98 12.06 4.27
C GLY A 38 0.55 12.20 3.72
N CYS A 39 -0.18 13.23 4.15
CA CYS A 39 -1.55 13.47 3.69
C CYS A 39 -1.59 13.90 2.23
N ILE A 40 -0.67 14.78 1.80
CA ILE A 40 -0.64 15.23 0.40
C ILE A 40 -0.18 14.11 -0.54
N GLN A 41 0.78 13.27 -0.13
CA GLN A 41 1.23 12.13 -0.91
C GLN A 41 0.06 11.18 -1.23
N ARG A 42 -0.66 10.74 -0.19
CA ARG A 42 -1.83 9.87 -0.35
C ARG A 42 -2.92 10.51 -1.21
N TRP A 43 -3.21 11.79 -1.00
CA TRP A 43 -4.22 12.50 -1.81
C TRP A 43 -3.83 12.55 -3.30
N ILE A 44 -2.54 12.79 -3.60
CA ILE A 44 -2.00 12.76 -4.97
C ILE A 44 -2.14 11.35 -5.56
N ASP A 45 -1.74 10.31 -4.82
CA ASP A 45 -1.83 8.91 -5.27
C ASP A 45 -3.27 8.52 -5.63
N GLU A 46 -4.24 8.91 -4.78
CA GLU A 46 -5.67 8.71 -5.02
C GLU A 46 -6.16 9.46 -6.27
N LYS A 47 -5.61 10.65 -6.56
CA LYS A 47 -5.94 11.43 -7.77
C LYS A 47 -5.31 10.85 -9.03
N GLN A 48 -4.12 10.28 -8.94
CA GLN A 48 -3.41 9.71 -10.08
C GLN A 48 -3.93 8.32 -10.47
N LYS A 49 -4.62 7.59 -9.58
CA LYS A 49 -5.20 6.25 -9.87
C LYS A 49 -4.22 5.32 -10.61
N GLY A 50 -2.94 5.33 -10.21
CA GLY A 50 -1.88 4.52 -10.83
C GLY A 50 -1.28 5.07 -12.14
N HIS A 51 -1.73 6.23 -12.62
CA HIS A 51 -1.13 6.91 -13.78
C HIS A 51 -0.12 7.96 -13.29
N ALA A 52 1.11 7.52 -12.99
CA ALA A 52 2.21 8.35 -12.50
C ALA A 52 2.61 9.51 -13.45
N GLY A 53 2.07 9.55 -14.67
CA GLY A 53 2.30 10.61 -15.65
C GLY A 53 1.28 11.76 -15.63
N HIS A 54 0.20 11.67 -14.84
CA HIS A 54 -0.78 12.76 -14.78
C HIS A 54 -0.33 13.83 -13.78
N ALA A 55 -0.03 15.02 -14.30
CA ALA A 55 0.25 16.19 -13.47
C ALA A 55 -0.97 16.49 -12.59
N VAL A 56 -0.77 16.53 -11.28
CA VAL A 56 -1.82 16.91 -10.33
C VAL A 56 -1.64 18.38 -9.99
N ALA A 57 -2.66 19.19 -10.23
CA ALA A 57 -2.66 20.60 -9.89
C ALA A 57 -3.45 20.86 -8.61
N CYS A 58 -3.10 21.94 -7.92
CA CYS A 58 -3.87 22.44 -6.80
C CYS A 58 -5.29 22.84 -7.26
N PRO A 59 -6.37 22.35 -6.62
CA PRO A 59 -7.74 22.68 -7.03
C PRO A 59 -8.13 24.14 -6.79
N GLN A 60 -7.32 24.90 -6.03
CA GLN A 60 -7.63 26.28 -5.65
C GLN A 60 -6.85 27.30 -6.50
N CYS A 61 -5.56 27.06 -6.74
CA CYS A 61 -4.69 28.01 -7.45
C CYS A 61 -4.16 27.47 -8.79
N ASN A 62 -4.54 26.24 -9.16
CA ASN A 62 -4.10 25.56 -10.37
C ASN A 62 -2.57 25.45 -10.51
N THR A 63 -1.82 25.59 -9.41
CA THR A 63 -0.37 25.38 -9.39
C THR A 63 -0.09 23.88 -9.52
N GLU A 64 0.73 23.50 -10.50
CA GLU A 64 1.15 22.13 -10.71
C GLU A 64 2.06 21.64 -9.57
N TYR A 65 1.75 20.48 -9.01
CA TYR A 65 2.57 19.88 -7.96
C TYR A 65 3.79 19.19 -8.58
N ILE A 66 4.99 19.69 -8.24
CA ILE A 66 6.25 19.05 -8.64
C ILE A 66 6.52 17.89 -7.67
N ILE A 67 6.09 16.69 -8.04
CA ILE A 67 6.31 15.48 -7.25
C ILE A 67 7.70 14.96 -7.60
N VAL A 68 8.70 15.37 -6.81
CA VAL A 68 10.03 14.76 -6.87
C VAL A 68 9.95 13.46 -6.10
N TYR A 69 9.70 12.36 -6.80
CA TYR A 69 9.93 11.05 -6.21
C TYR A 69 11.43 10.95 -5.93
N PRO A 70 11.88 10.78 -4.67
CA PRO A 70 13.25 10.36 -4.44
C PRO A 70 13.44 9.08 -5.24
N ASN A 71 14.59 8.90 -5.90
CA ASN A 71 14.89 7.69 -6.68
C ASN A 71 14.45 6.47 -5.86
N MET A 72 13.27 5.93 -6.17
CA MET A 72 12.77 4.74 -5.53
C MET A 72 13.72 3.68 -6.03
N GLY A 73 14.71 3.38 -5.20
CA GLY A 73 15.79 2.50 -5.60
C GLY A 73 15.21 1.16 -6.05
N PRO A 74 16.02 0.33 -6.72
CA PRO A 74 15.61 -1.01 -7.15
C PRO A 74 14.96 -1.85 -6.03
N LEU A 75 15.25 -1.53 -4.77
CA LEU A 75 14.67 -2.13 -3.57
C LEU A 75 13.14 -2.10 -3.54
N VAL A 76 12.48 -0.98 -3.88
CA VAL A 76 11.00 -0.88 -3.81
C VAL A 76 10.34 -1.76 -4.88
N VAL A 77 10.88 -1.76 -6.10
CA VAL A 77 10.41 -2.64 -7.19
C VAL A 77 10.63 -4.11 -6.86
N VAL A 78 11.77 -4.43 -6.24
CA VAL A 78 12.08 -5.79 -5.77
C VAL A 78 11.09 -6.21 -4.69
N LEU A 79 10.74 -5.34 -3.74
CA LEU A 79 9.75 -5.65 -2.71
C LEU A 79 8.36 -5.96 -3.28
N ASP A 80 7.86 -5.14 -4.21
CA ASP A 80 6.58 -5.39 -4.88
C ASP A 80 6.60 -6.69 -5.69
N THR A 81 7.73 -6.97 -6.35
CA THR A 81 7.90 -8.22 -7.11
C THR A 81 7.88 -9.43 -6.16
N ILE A 82 8.53 -9.32 -5.00
CA ILE A 82 8.56 -10.37 -3.98
C ILE A 82 7.15 -10.64 -3.47
N ASP A 83 6.37 -9.61 -3.12
CA ASP A 83 5.02 -9.80 -2.59
C ASP A 83 4.12 -10.54 -3.60
N ALA A 84 4.14 -10.12 -4.86
CA ALA A 84 3.42 -10.79 -5.93
C ALA A 84 3.86 -12.26 -6.13
N VAL A 85 5.16 -12.54 -6.02
CA VAL A 85 5.70 -13.90 -6.11
C VAL A 85 5.28 -14.73 -4.91
N ILE A 86 5.31 -14.18 -3.70
CA ILE A 86 4.91 -14.87 -2.46
C ILE A 86 3.45 -15.32 -2.55
N PHE A 87 2.53 -14.42 -2.93
CA PHE A 87 1.12 -14.78 -3.07
C PHE A 87 0.88 -15.87 -4.12
N ARG A 88 1.62 -15.81 -5.23
CA ARG A 88 1.53 -16.82 -6.29
C ARG A 88 2.05 -18.17 -5.82
N VAL A 89 3.22 -18.19 -5.18
CA VAL A 89 3.87 -19.43 -4.73
C VAL A 89 3.13 -20.07 -3.56
N CYS A 90 2.62 -19.29 -2.61
CA CYS A 90 1.89 -19.84 -1.46
C CYS A 90 0.63 -20.58 -1.90
N SER A 91 -0.06 -20.09 -2.93
CA SER A 91 -1.25 -20.73 -3.49
C SER A 91 -0.94 -22.11 -4.08
N PHE A 92 0.20 -22.26 -4.76
CA PHE A 92 0.64 -23.56 -5.29
C PHE A 92 1.09 -24.53 -4.20
N ILE A 93 1.84 -24.04 -3.21
CA ILE A 93 2.28 -24.87 -2.08
C ILE A 93 1.06 -25.38 -1.29
N ALA A 94 0.10 -24.50 -0.99
CA ALA A 94 -1.12 -24.88 -0.30
C ALA A 94 -1.90 -25.96 -1.06
N ALA A 95 -2.06 -25.80 -2.38
CA ALA A 95 -2.70 -26.82 -3.22
C ALA A 95 -1.94 -28.16 -3.18
N GLY A 96 -0.60 -28.12 -3.25
CA GLY A 96 0.24 -29.31 -3.15
C GLY A 96 0.09 -30.04 -1.81
N ILE A 97 0.02 -29.30 -0.70
CA ILE A 97 -0.21 -29.88 0.63
C ILE A 97 -1.56 -30.58 0.69
N VAL A 98 -2.64 -29.93 0.20
CA VAL A 98 -3.98 -30.52 0.21
C VAL A 98 -4.04 -31.81 -0.61
N VAL A 99 -3.50 -31.81 -1.82
CA VAL A 99 -3.47 -33.00 -2.68
C VAL A 99 -2.62 -34.11 -2.05
N GLY A 100 -1.46 -33.76 -1.50
CA GLY A 100 -0.58 -34.71 -0.80
C GLY A 100 -1.26 -35.35 0.41
N SER A 101 -1.99 -34.57 1.21
CA SER A 101 -2.76 -35.07 2.34
C SER A 101 -3.86 -36.04 1.90
N ILE A 102 -4.61 -35.71 0.84
CA ILE A 102 -5.66 -36.58 0.31
C ILE A 102 -5.07 -37.91 -0.18
N TYR A 103 -3.96 -37.86 -0.94
CA TYR A 103 -3.29 -39.06 -1.44
C TYR A 103 -2.76 -39.95 -0.30
N CYS A 104 -2.15 -39.34 0.71
CA CYS A 104 -1.67 -40.05 1.90
C CYS A 104 -2.85 -40.75 2.60
N VAL A 105 -3.99 -40.07 2.75
CA VAL A 105 -5.20 -40.65 3.37
C VAL A 105 -5.78 -41.80 2.55
N ILE A 106 -5.84 -41.68 1.22
CA ILE A 106 -6.37 -42.76 0.35
C ILE A 106 -5.49 -44.01 0.46
N THR A 107 -4.18 -43.84 0.37
CA THR A 107 -3.25 -44.97 0.43
C THR A 107 -3.25 -45.62 1.83
N THR A 108 -3.38 -44.85 2.91
CA THR A 108 -3.50 -45.45 4.26
C THR A 108 -4.83 -46.18 4.44
N HIS A 109 -5.96 -45.65 3.95
CA HIS A 109 -7.25 -46.36 3.98
C HIS A 109 -7.22 -47.66 3.17
N GLU A 110 -6.57 -47.67 2.01
CA GLU A 110 -6.40 -48.88 1.20
C GLU A 110 -5.52 -49.93 1.92
N ASN A 111 -4.42 -49.48 2.56
CA ASN A 111 -3.55 -50.35 3.36
C ASN A 111 -4.24 -50.90 4.62
N ASP A 112 -5.08 -50.12 5.30
CA ASP A 112 -5.89 -50.59 6.43
C ASP A 112 -6.97 -51.57 5.96
N TYR A 113 -7.70 -51.26 4.88
CA TYR A 113 -8.71 -52.16 4.29
C TYR A 113 -8.13 -53.53 3.88
N ASN A 114 -6.98 -53.54 3.22
CA ASN A 114 -6.28 -54.79 2.85
C ASN A 114 -5.84 -55.60 4.08
N ARG A 115 -5.51 -54.92 5.19
CA ARG A 115 -5.12 -55.54 6.45
C ARG A 115 -6.29 -56.14 7.22
N TYR A 116 -7.50 -55.57 7.09
CA TYR A 116 -8.74 -56.17 7.62
C TYR A 116 -9.29 -57.31 6.75
N PHE A 117 -9.07 -57.27 5.43
CA PHE A 117 -9.53 -58.32 4.52
C PHE A 117 -8.59 -59.55 4.48
N CYS A 118 -7.30 -59.38 4.80
CA CYS A 118 -6.31 -60.46 4.84
C CYS A 118 -6.15 -61.08 6.25
N LYS A 119 -7.19 -61.03 7.09
CA LYS A 119 -7.25 -61.64 8.42
C LYS A 119 -8.56 -62.41 8.60
#